data_AF-A0A962D808-F1
#
_entry.id   AF-A0A962D808-F1
#
_cell.length_a   1.000
_cell.length_b   1.000
_cell.length_c   1.000
_cell.angle_alpha   90.00
_cell.angle_beta   90.00
_cell.angle_gamma   90.00
#
_symmetry.space_group_name_H-M   'P 1'
#
loop_
_entity.id
_entity.type
_entity.pdbx_description
1 polymer ?
#
loop_
_entity_poly.entity_id
_entity_poly.type
_entity_poly.pdbx_seq_one_letter_code
_entity_poly.pdbx_strand_id
1 'polypeptide(L)' 'RAMGGPFAEAAFCPTGGISRAEVPDYLAEPNVRCVGASWLASRSQISQADWSGIEASAKA' A
#
# COMPACT_ATOMS: atom_id res chain seq x y z
N ARG A 1 -0.28 -14.44 -2.70
CA ARG A 1 -1.08 -13.96 -3.86
C ARG A 1 -0.27 -14.24 -5.13
N ALA A 2 -0.88 -14.65 -6.26
CA ALA A 2 -0.13 -15.10 -7.45
C ALA A 2 0.49 -13.97 -8.31
N MET A 3 1.05 -12.92 -7.69
CA MET A 3 1.67 -11.80 -8.41
C MET A 3 2.95 -12.21 -9.15
N GLY A 4 3.68 -13.20 -8.63
CA GLY A 4 4.89 -13.77 -9.23
C GLY A 4 4.68 -14.89 -10.23
N GLY A 5 3.48 -15.02 -10.82
CA GLY A 5 3.17 -16.10 -11.77
C GLY A 5 3.96 -15.99 -13.09
N PRO A 6 3.33 -15.63 -14.23
CA PRO A 6 4.01 -15.63 -15.53
C PRO A 6 5.13 -14.56 -15.67
N PHE A 7 5.27 -13.65 -14.70
CA PHE A 7 6.20 -12.53 -14.74
C PHE A 7 7.12 -12.51 -13.51
N ALA A 8 7.92 -13.57 -13.35
CA ALA A 8 8.82 -13.74 -12.20
C ALA A 8 9.87 -12.61 -12.05
N GLU A 9 10.27 -11.98 -13.16
CA GLU A 9 11.26 -10.90 -13.18
C GLU A 9 10.66 -9.49 -13.00
N ALA A 10 9.34 -9.36 -13.11
CA ALA A 10 8.68 -8.06 -13.00
C ALA A 10 8.57 -7.62 -11.54
N ALA A 11 8.79 -6.33 -11.29
CA ALA A 11 8.56 -5.72 -9.99
C ALA A 11 7.16 -5.09 -9.93
N PHE A 12 6.42 -5.36 -8.86
CA PHE A 12 5.04 -4.90 -8.69
C PHE A 12 4.90 -3.88 -7.55
N CYS A 13 3.94 -2.96 -7.73
CA CYS A 13 3.41 -2.12 -6.68
C CYS A 13 1.87 -2.23 -6.66
N PRO A 14 1.31 -3.20 -5.91
CA PRO A 14 -0.14 -3.38 -5.83
C PRO A 14 -0.81 -2.14 -5.25
N THR A 15 -1.92 -1.71 -5.86
CA THR A 15 -2.69 -0.54 -5.40
C THR A 15 -4.19 -0.82 -5.52
N GLY A 16 -4.99 -0.10 -4.73
CA GLY A 16 -6.46 -0.14 -4.80
C GLY A 16 -7.09 -1.20 -3.89
N GLY A 17 -7.89 -0.75 -2.92
CA GLY A 17 -8.69 -1.63 -2.06
C GLY A 17 -7.91 -2.48 -1.06
N ILE A 18 -6.60 -2.25 -0.89
CA ILE A 18 -5.75 -3.01 0.03
C ILE A 18 -5.96 -2.50 1.45
N SER A 19 -6.44 -3.37 2.34
CA SER A 19 -6.55 -3.08 3.76
C SER A 19 -5.20 -3.19 4.46
N ARG A 20 -5.08 -2.58 5.65
CA ARG A 20 -3.84 -2.61 6.43
C ARG A 20 -3.41 -4.01 6.85
N ALA A 21 -4.38 -4.90 7.10
CA ALA A 21 -4.11 -6.28 7.46
C ALA A 21 -3.51 -7.10 6.30
N GLU A 22 -3.77 -6.71 5.04
CA GLU A 22 -3.28 -7.41 3.85
C GLU A 22 -1.88 -6.95 3.40
N VAL A 23 -1.39 -5.80 3.89
CA VAL A 23 -0.09 -5.25 3.49
C VAL A 23 1.07 -6.23 3.70
N PRO A 24 1.19 -6.91 4.87
CA PRO A 24 2.26 -7.88 5.08
C PRO A 24 2.25 -9.02 4.05
N ASP A 25 1.06 -9.50 3.69
CA ASP A 25 0.92 -10.60 2.72
C ASP A 25 1.39 -10.19 1.33
N TYR A 26 1.15 -8.94 0.92
CA TYR A 26 1.66 -8.42 -0.35
C TYR A 26 3.17 -8.21 -0.32
N LEU A 27 3.71 -7.66 0.76
CA LEU A 27 5.15 -7.39 0.88
C LEU A 27 5.98 -8.68 1.07
N ALA A 28 5.34 -9.79 1.47
CA ALA A 28 5.97 -11.10 1.53
C ALA A 28 6.25 -11.69 0.14
N GLU A 29 5.56 -11.22 -0.92
CA GLU A 29 5.83 -11.68 -2.28
C GLU A 29 7.18 -11.12 -2.77
N PRO A 30 8.09 -11.97 -3.27
CA PRO A 30 9.47 -11.60 -3.57
C PRO A 30 9.60 -10.53 -4.66
N ASN A 31 8.57 -10.38 -5.48
CA ASN A 31 8.53 -9.45 -6.59
C ASN A 31 7.69 -8.19 -6.32
N VAL A 32 7.15 -8.02 -5.11
CA VAL A 32 6.45 -6.80 -4.69
C VAL A 32 7.42 -5.86 -3.97
N ARG A 33 7.49 -4.60 -4.42
CA ARG A 33 8.44 -3.60 -3.88
C ARG A 33 7.79 -2.55 -3.00
N CYS A 34 6.52 -2.27 -3.24
CA CYS A 34 5.73 -1.31 -2.49
C CYS A 34 4.26 -1.69 -2.55
N VAL A 35 3.46 -1.12 -1.66
CA VAL A 35 2.00 -1.26 -1.67
C VAL A 35 1.39 0.13 -1.55
N GLY A 36 0.46 0.45 -2.44
CA GLY A 36 -0.32 1.69 -2.36
C GLY A 36 -1.50 1.53 -1.41
N ALA A 37 -1.57 2.43 -0.43
CA ALA A 37 -2.58 2.42 0.63
C ALA A 37 -3.32 3.77 0.71
N SER A 38 -4.52 3.85 0.12
CA SER A 38 -5.34 5.08 0.14
C SER A 38 -5.81 5.47 1.54
N TRP A 39 -5.81 4.54 2.50
CA TRP A 39 -6.13 4.80 3.90
C TRP A 39 -4.99 5.50 4.65
N LEU A 40 -3.75 5.46 4.13
CA LEU A 40 -2.60 6.14 4.74
C LEU A 40 -2.72 7.66 4.58
N ALA A 41 -3.11 8.10 3.38
CA ALA A 41 -3.38 9.50 3.06
C ALA A 41 -4.67 9.60 2.25
N SER A 42 -5.80 9.70 2.95
CA SER A 42 -7.09 9.82 2.27
C SER A 42 -7.21 11.14 1.51
N ARG A 43 -8.01 11.18 0.43
CA ARG A 43 -8.25 12.41 -0.32
C ARG A 43 -8.80 13.54 0.56
N SER A 44 -9.62 13.20 1.56
CA SER A 44 -10.16 14.16 2.51
C SER A 44 -9.04 14.81 3.32
N GLN A 45 -8.15 14.01 3.91
CA GLN A 45 -7.03 14.51 4.71
C GLN A 45 -6.09 15.39 3.86
N ILE A 46 -5.80 14.97 2.62
CA ILE A 46 -4.99 15.78 1.69
C ILE A 46 -5.70 17.12 1.39
N SER A 47 -7.01 17.09 1.08
CA SER A 47 -7.77 18.31 0.77
C SER A 47 -7.89 19.29 1.95
N GLN A 48 -7.82 18.77 3.17
CA GLN A 48 -7.87 19.55 4.41
C GLN A 48 -6.48 19.91 4.93
N ALA A 49 -5.41 19.49 4.24
CA ALA A 49 -4.03 19.61 4.70
C ALA A 49 -3.80 19.03 6.12
N ASP A 50 -4.50 17.94 6.46
CA ASP A 50 -4.38 17.24 7.75
C ASP A 50 -3.10 16.38 7.78
N TRP A 51 -1.95 17.05 7.87
CA TRP A 51 -0.64 16.40 7.93
C TRP A 51 -0.48 15.56 9.19
N SER A 52 -1.04 16.01 10.31
CA SER A 52 -1.03 15.29 11.57
C SER A 52 -1.77 13.95 11.48
N GLY A 53 -2.93 13.92 10.84
CA GLY A 53 -3.69 12.69 10.66
C GLY A 53 -3.03 11.72 9.68
N ILE A 54 -2.39 12.24 8.63
CA ILE A 54 -1.60 11.42 7.70
C ILE A 54 -0.39 10.81 8.44
N GLU A 55 0.31 11.59 9.27
CA GLU A 55 1.41 11.09 10.08
C GLU A 55 0.97 10.01 11.07
N ALA A 56 -0.16 10.21 11.75
CA ALA A 56 -0.74 9.22 12.65
C ALA A 56 -1.09 7.91 11.91
N SER A 57 -1.69 8.01 10.73
CA SER A 57 -1.99 6.85 9.87
C SER A 57 -0.73 6.11 9.42
N ALA A 58 0.37 6.82 9.17
CA ALA A 58 1.63 6.24 8.72
C ALA A 58 2.44 5.55 9.85
N LYS A 59 2.34 6.07 11.08
CA LYS A 59 3.03 5.48 12.26
C LYS A 59 2.33 4.23 12.80
N ALA A 60 1.03 4.17 12.63
CA ALA A 60 0.23 3.06 13.08
C ALA A 60 0.55 1.84 12.19
#